data_AF-A0A357LKJ7-F1
#
_entry.id   AF-A0A357LKJ7-F1
#
_cell.length_a   1.000
_cell.length_b   1.000
_cell.length_c   1.000
_cell.angle_alpha   90.00
_cell.angle_beta   90.00
_cell.angle_gamma   90.00
#
_symmetry.space_group_name_H-M   'P 1'
#
loop_
_entity.id
_entity.type
_entity.pdbx_description
1 polymer ?
#
loop_
_entity_poly.entity_id
_entity_poly.type
_entity_poly.pdbx_seq_one_letter_code
_entity_poly.pdbx_strand_id
1 'polypeptide(L)'
;MPLRPCSNHHKDIENATAKIHADWKNHYAARLTSPSDTGPYRSHGEAVQELFKALSTGLQFTSDTRLGRPLGTFDRPRPRRAEVWRSGRSSRHVKISLSALHDLAVRLAPADSNLIKKLVSAFDHALLKLAGLSDPVFASVVAPQARIKVEIVQQSVDEIRRIITEDLGPKLGVSAGFNAMDGD
;
A
#
# COMPACT_ATOMS: atom_id res chain seq x y z
N MET A 1 36.19 0.48 -20.15
CA MET A 1 35.52 0.40 -18.83
C MET A 1 34.64 -0.85 -18.83
N PRO A 2 35.03 -1.95 -18.14
CA PRO A 2 34.27 -3.19 -18.22
C PRO A 2 32.98 -3.06 -17.39
N LEU A 3 31.87 -3.51 -17.97
CA LEU A 3 30.56 -3.59 -17.33
C LEU A 3 30.66 -4.52 -16.12
N ARG A 4 30.24 -4.05 -14.93
CA ARG A 4 30.07 -4.93 -13.76
C ARG A 4 29.04 -6.03 -14.14
N PRO A 5 29.30 -7.31 -13.84
CA PRO A 5 28.42 -8.38 -14.25
C PRO A 5 27.08 -8.31 -13.50
N CYS A 6 25.97 -8.32 -14.25
CA CYS A 6 24.59 -8.35 -13.73
C CYS A 6 24.28 -9.59 -12.86
N SER A 7 25.19 -10.57 -12.72
CA SER A 7 24.92 -11.83 -12.01
C SER A 7 24.76 -11.68 -10.50
N ASN A 8 25.29 -10.61 -9.90
CA ASN A 8 25.24 -10.45 -8.44
C ASN A 8 23.86 -9.97 -7.97
N HIS A 9 23.20 -9.10 -8.75
CA HIS A 9 21.92 -8.52 -8.34
C HIS A 9 20.78 -9.54 -8.21
N HIS A 10 20.70 -10.53 -9.10
CA HIS A 10 19.65 -11.56 -8.99
C HIS A 10 19.85 -12.44 -7.76
N LYS A 11 21.10 -12.85 -7.51
CA LYS A 11 21.48 -13.61 -6.30
C LYS A 11 21.24 -12.81 -5.02
N ASP A 12 21.51 -11.51 -5.04
CA ASP A 12 21.24 -10.63 -3.89
C ASP A 12 19.73 -10.56 -3.60
N ILE A 13 18.89 -10.41 -4.63
CA ILE A 13 17.43 -10.40 -4.50
C ILE A 13 16.91 -11.75 -3.99
N GLU A 14 17.42 -12.87 -4.55
CA GLU A 14 17.07 -14.22 -4.12
C GLU A 14 17.43 -14.42 -2.64
N ASN A 15 18.66 -14.09 -2.26
CA ASN A 15 19.14 -14.20 -0.88
C ASN A 15 18.35 -13.33 0.08
N ALA A 16 18.06 -12.08 -0.29
CA ALA A 16 17.25 -11.18 0.54
C ALA A 16 15.83 -11.72 0.71
N THR A 17 15.19 -12.18 -0.36
CA THR A 17 13.83 -12.75 -0.32
C THR A 17 13.78 -14.01 0.55
N ALA A 18 14.76 -14.91 0.40
CA ALA A 18 14.85 -16.13 1.20
C ALA A 18 15.04 -15.82 2.70
N LYS A 19 15.90 -14.85 3.03
CA LYS A 19 16.13 -14.42 4.42
C LYS A 19 14.89 -13.80 5.04
N ILE A 20 14.21 -12.89 4.33
CA ILE A 20 12.96 -12.28 4.80
C ILE A 20 11.91 -13.36 5.05
N HIS A 21 11.69 -14.28 4.11
CA HIS A 21 10.70 -15.34 4.26
C HIS A 21 11.03 -16.29 5.42
N ALA A 22 12.31 -16.66 5.60
CA ALA A 22 12.74 -17.49 6.71
C ALA A 22 12.53 -16.78 8.07
N ASP A 23 12.92 -15.51 8.18
CA ASP A 23 12.73 -14.72 9.40
C ASP A 23 11.24 -14.56 9.75
N TRP A 24 10.38 -14.29 8.76
CA TRP A 24 8.94 -14.24 8.96
C TRP A 24 8.37 -15.53 9.53
N LYS A 25 8.73 -16.67 8.94
CA LYS A 25 8.22 -17.99 9.37
C LYS A 25 8.76 -18.43 10.71
N ASN A 26 10.03 -18.19 10.98
CA ASN A 26 10.71 -18.76 12.13
C ASN A 26 10.68 -17.84 13.36
N HIS A 27 10.49 -16.53 13.17
CA HIS A 27 10.62 -15.55 14.25
C HIS A 27 9.51 -14.50 14.26
N TYR A 28 9.36 -13.71 13.20
CA TYR A 28 8.54 -12.50 13.24
C TYR A 28 7.05 -12.79 13.44
N ALA A 29 6.52 -13.83 12.80
CA ALA A 29 5.12 -14.24 12.99
C ALA A 29 4.82 -14.58 14.46
N ALA A 30 5.72 -15.29 15.15
CA ALA A 30 5.58 -15.62 16.56
C ALA A 30 5.62 -14.37 17.45
N ARG A 31 6.47 -13.38 17.13
CA ARG A 31 6.52 -12.11 17.88
C ARG A 31 5.22 -11.31 17.76
N LEU A 32 4.59 -11.32 16.58
CA LEU A 32 3.28 -10.68 16.34
C LEU A 32 2.14 -11.40 17.07
N THR A 33 2.12 -12.74 17.07
CA THR A 33 1.01 -13.53 17.63
C THR A 33 1.18 -13.93 19.09
N SER A 34 2.38 -13.77 19.65
CA SER A 34 2.69 -14.00 21.07
C SER A 34 3.47 -12.82 21.65
N PRO A 35 2.82 -11.65 21.82
CA PRO A 35 3.42 -10.48 22.48
C PRO A 35 3.95 -10.82 23.88
N SER A 36 5.03 -10.17 24.29
CA SER A 36 5.64 -10.38 25.61
C SER A 36 6.38 -9.13 26.09
N ASP A 37 6.59 -9.01 27.40
CA ASP A 37 7.24 -7.84 28.01
C ASP A 37 8.67 -7.58 27.51
N THR A 38 9.33 -8.62 27.00
CA THR A 38 10.71 -8.57 26.46
C THR A 38 10.75 -8.59 24.93
N GLY A 39 9.59 -8.72 24.28
CA GLY A 39 9.45 -8.74 22.83
C GLY A 39 9.29 -7.32 22.25
N PRO A 40 9.25 -7.20 20.91
CA PRO A 40 9.02 -5.92 20.24
C PRO A 40 7.60 -5.38 20.44
N TYR A 41 6.63 -6.27 20.74
CA TYR A 41 5.27 -5.91 21.09
C TYR A 41 4.99 -6.43 22.50
N ARG A 42 4.57 -5.53 23.39
CA ARG A 42 4.20 -5.82 24.78
C ARG A 42 2.76 -6.27 24.90
N SER A 43 1.93 -5.98 23.90
CA SER A 43 0.51 -6.38 23.88
C SER A 43 0.02 -6.72 22.48
N HIS A 44 -1.12 -7.41 22.41
CA HIS A 44 -1.82 -7.66 21.14
C HIS A 44 -2.27 -6.35 20.48
N GLY A 45 -2.56 -5.31 21.27
CA GLY A 45 -2.91 -3.98 20.75
C GLY A 45 -1.76 -3.34 19.98
N GLU A 46 -0.53 -3.42 20.51
CA GLU A 46 0.67 -2.92 19.81
C GLU A 46 0.95 -3.70 18.52
N ALA A 47 0.79 -5.03 18.54
CA ALA A 47 0.90 -5.86 17.34
C ALA A 47 -0.13 -5.46 16.25
N VAL A 48 -1.37 -5.19 16.65
CA VAL A 48 -2.43 -4.69 15.76
C VAL A 48 -2.12 -3.29 15.24
N GLN A 49 -1.58 -2.40 16.08
CA GLN A 49 -1.14 -1.06 15.68
C GLN A 49 -0.06 -1.12 14.59
N GLU A 50 0.88 -2.06 14.67
CA GLU A 50 1.88 -2.22 13.61
C GLU A 50 1.25 -2.66 12.28
N LEU A 51 0.31 -3.60 12.31
CA LEU A 51 -0.41 -4.01 11.10
C LEU A 51 -1.25 -2.87 10.52
N PHE A 52 -1.86 -2.04 11.38
CA PHE A 52 -2.55 -0.83 10.97
C PHE A 52 -1.60 0.21 10.37
N LYS A 53 -0.39 0.39 10.93
CA LYS A 53 0.69 1.22 10.37
C LYS A 53 1.03 0.78 8.95
N ALA A 54 1.22 -0.53 8.75
CA ALA A 54 1.55 -1.10 7.45
C ALA A 54 0.43 -0.86 6.43
N LEU A 55 -0.83 -1.05 6.82
CA LEU A 55 -2.00 -0.76 5.99
C LEU A 55 -2.07 0.72 5.58
N SER A 56 -2.01 1.63 6.56
CA SER A 56 -2.08 3.07 6.33
C SER A 56 -0.94 3.56 5.45
N THR A 57 0.29 3.15 5.76
CA THR A 57 1.49 3.50 4.98
C THR A 57 1.44 2.96 3.56
N GLY A 58 0.95 1.73 3.37
CA GLY A 58 0.81 1.14 2.04
C GLY A 58 -0.18 1.88 1.14
N LEU A 59 -1.30 2.34 1.72
CA LEU A 59 -2.27 3.17 1.01
C LEU A 59 -1.73 4.57 0.72
N GLN A 60 -1.06 5.20 1.70
CA GLN A 60 -0.38 6.49 1.50
C GLN A 60 0.61 6.41 0.35
N PHE A 61 1.49 5.41 0.36
CA PHE A 61 2.48 5.21 -0.69
C PHE A 61 1.81 4.97 -2.04
N THR A 62 0.71 4.21 -2.07
CA THR A 62 -0.04 3.99 -3.31
C THR A 62 -0.64 5.29 -3.84
N SER A 63 -1.24 6.12 -2.99
CA SER A 63 -1.80 7.41 -3.38
C SER A 63 -0.71 8.40 -3.80
N ASP A 64 0.24 8.72 -2.93
CA ASP A 64 1.20 9.80 -3.17
C ASP A 64 2.29 9.40 -4.16
N THR A 65 2.80 8.19 -4.01
CA THR A 65 3.98 7.76 -4.77
C THR A 65 3.60 7.11 -6.09
N ARG A 66 2.73 6.10 -6.07
CA ARG A 66 2.41 5.34 -7.30
C ARG A 66 1.48 6.10 -8.24
N LEU A 67 0.53 6.86 -7.71
CA LEU A 67 -0.41 7.67 -8.48
C LEU A 67 -0.01 9.16 -8.53
N GLY A 68 0.35 9.74 -7.38
CA GLY A 68 0.66 11.17 -7.27
C GLY A 68 1.93 11.60 -8.00
N ARG A 69 3.01 10.81 -7.96
CA ARG A 69 4.25 11.18 -8.68
C ARG A 69 4.10 11.27 -10.19
N PRO A 70 3.43 10.34 -10.90
CA PRO A 70 3.19 10.52 -12.33
C PRO A 70 2.21 11.65 -12.64
N LEU A 71 1.22 11.88 -11.78
CA LEU A 71 0.33 13.04 -11.88
C LEU A 71 1.13 14.34 -11.80
N GLY A 72 1.99 14.54 -10.80
CA GLY A 72 2.62 15.84 -10.58
C GLY A 72 1.59 16.97 -10.43
N THR A 73 1.99 18.22 -10.67
CA THR A 73 1.03 19.33 -10.76
C THR A 73 0.30 19.29 -12.10
N PHE A 74 -0.83 20.01 -12.19
CA PHE A 74 -1.62 20.11 -13.43
C PHE A 74 -0.77 20.59 -14.61
N ASP A 75 -0.01 21.69 -14.42
CA ASP A 75 0.86 22.26 -15.47
C ASP A 75 2.14 21.46 -15.70
N ARG A 76 2.47 20.51 -14.81
CA ARG A 76 3.74 19.76 -14.86
C ARG A 76 3.56 18.26 -14.63
N PRO A 77 2.82 17.56 -15.51
CA PRO A 77 2.66 16.11 -15.44
C PRO A 77 4.00 15.39 -15.61
N ARG A 78 4.18 14.26 -14.90
CA ARG A 78 5.46 13.55 -14.81
C ARG A 78 5.31 12.04 -15.08
N PRO A 79 4.75 11.59 -16.21
CA PRO A 79 4.45 10.17 -16.45
C PRO A 79 5.64 9.22 -16.23
N ARG A 80 6.87 9.64 -16.56
CA ARG A 80 8.11 8.85 -16.33
C ARG A 80 8.51 8.68 -14.85
N ARG A 81 7.78 9.30 -13.90
CA ARG A 81 7.93 9.07 -12.46
C ARG A 81 7.02 7.94 -11.95
N ALA A 82 6.18 7.35 -12.80
CA ALA A 82 5.46 6.14 -12.44
C ALA A 82 6.44 5.02 -12.06
N GLU A 83 6.14 4.30 -10.98
CA GLU A 83 6.93 3.14 -10.55
C GLU A 83 7.00 2.11 -11.69
N VAL A 84 8.18 1.51 -11.92
CA VAL A 84 8.40 0.45 -12.91
C VAL A 84 7.91 0.75 -14.34
N TRP A 85 7.80 2.03 -14.74
CA TRP A 85 7.24 2.46 -16.03
C TRP A 85 7.95 1.85 -17.24
N ARG A 86 9.28 1.67 -17.17
CA ARG A 86 10.08 1.07 -18.26
C ARG A 86 9.66 -0.36 -18.60
N SER A 87 9.00 -1.04 -17.66
CA SER A 87 8.54 -2.42 -17.82
C SER A 87 7.04 -2.53 -18.14
N GLY A 88 6.32 -1.41 -18.25
CA GLY A 88 4.89 -1.41 -18.55
C GLY A 88 4.00 -1.88 -17.39
N ARG A 89 4.48 -1.85 -16.14
CA ARG A 89 3.83 -2.51 -14.99
C ARG A 89 3.25 -1.56 -13.93
N SER A 90 3.24 -0.26 -14.15
CA SER A 90 2.86 0.73 -13.12
C SER A 90 1.43 0.51 -12.61
N SER A 91 0.44 0.43 -13.52
CA SER A 91 -0.96 0.15 -13.14
C SER A 91 -1.11 -1.23 -12.47
N ARG A 92 -0.37 -2.24 -12.95
CA ARG A 92 -0.34 -3.58 -12.33
C ARG A 92 0.17 -3.54 -10.88
N HIS A 93 1.18 -2.72 -10.58
CA HIS A 93 1.72 -2.60 -9.21
C HIS A 93 0.72 -1.91 -8.28
N VAL A 94 0.00 -0.89 -8.76
CA VAL A 94 -1.13 -0.29 -8.01
C VAL A 94 -2.18 -1.35 -7.70
N LYS A 95 -2.57 -2.16 -8.69
CA LYS A 95 -3.55 -3.25 -8.52
C LYS A 95 -3.11 -4.25 -7.44
N ILE A 96 -1.89 -4.77 -7.55
CA ILE A 96 -1.36 -5.76 -6.59
C ILE A 96 -1.34 -5.18 -5.17
N SER A 97 -0.91 -3.93 -5.03
CA SER A 97 -0.89 -3.29 -3.72
C SER A 97 -2.28 -3.11 -3.15
N LEU A 98 -3.24 -2.62 -3.93
CA LEU A 98 -4.61 -2.44 -3.46
C LEU A 98 -5.25 -3.78 -3.10
N SER A 99 -5.00 -4.85 -3.85
CA SER A 99 -5.49 -6.19 -3.50
C SER A 99 -4.90 -6.72 -2.19
N ALA A 100 -3.61 -6.53 -1.94
CA ALA A 100 -2.98 -6.94 -0.69
C ALA A 100 -3.48 -6.12 0.51
N LEU A 101 -3.62 -4.81 0.33
CA LEU A 101 -4.13 -3.90 1.38
C LEU A 101 -5.62 -4.14 1.66
N HIS A 102 -6.39 -4.54 0.65
CA HIS A 102 -7.78 -4.95 0.82
C HIS A 102 -7.90 -6.18 1.73
N ASP A 103 -7.13 -7.25 1.45
CA ASP A 103 -7.12 -8.46 2.29
C ASP A 103 -6.70 -8.14 3.73
N LEU A 104 -5.66 -7.32 3.91
CA LEU A 104 -5.23 -6.88 5.24
C LEU A 104 -6.30 -6.07 5.97
N ALA A 105 -6.94 -5.11 5.30
CA ALA A 105 -7.99 -4.29 5.91
C ALA A 105 -9.18 -5.12 6.37
N VAL A 106 -9.60 -6.11 5.58
CA VAL A 106 -10.71 -7.02 5.93
C VAL A 106 -10.34 -7.92 7.10
N ARG A 107 -9.09 -8.41 7.17
CA ARG A 107 -8.61 -9.22 8.30
C ARG A 107 -8.47 -8.44 9.60
N LEU A 108 -8.10 -7.16 9.51
CA LEU A 108 -8.00 -6.28 10.66
C LEU A 108 -9.37 -5.82 11.16
N ALA A 109 -10.35 -5.66 10.26
CA ALA A 109 -11.67 -5.19 10.66
C ALA A 109 -12.29 -6.13 11.71
N PRO A 110 -12.69 -5.62 12.90
CA PRO A 110 -13.48 -6.40 13.82
C PRO A 110 -14.80 -6.77 13.15
N ALA A 111 -15.45 -7.83 13.66
CA ALA A 111 -16.70 -8.35 13.11
C ALA A 111 -17.82 -7.29 13.15
N ASP A 112 -17.89 -6.48 12.10
CA ASP A 112 -18.88 -5.45 11.85
C ASP A 112 -19.26 -5.59 10.39
N SER A 113 -20.45 -6.15 10.15
CA SER A 113 -20.91 -6.41 8.80
C SER A 113 -21.04 -5.12 7.97
N ASN A 114 -21.18 -3.95 8.58
CA ASN A 114 -21.27 -2.68 7.85
C ASN A 114 -19.88 -2.12 7.52
N LEU A 115 -18.93 -2.14 8.46
CA LEU A 115 -17.57 -1.68 8.18
C LEU A 115 -16.87 -2.55 7.13
N ILE A 116 -16.98 -3.88 7.26
CA ILE A 116 -16.39 -4.80 6.27
C ILE A 116 -17.00 -4.54 4.89
N LYS A 117 -18.33 -4.41 4.77
CA LYS A 117 -18.99 -4.06 3.50
C LYS A 117 -18.52 -2.72 2.94
N LYS A 118 -18.35 -1.71 3.80
CA LYS A 118 -17.86 -0.38 3.41
C LYS A 118 -16.44 -0.44 2.86
N LEU A 119 -15.54 -1.15 3.54
CA LEU A 119 -14.16 -1.37 3.09
C LEU A 119 -14.13 -2.13 1.75
N VAL A 120 -14.82 -3.26 1.66
CA VAL A 120 -14.90 -4.07 0.42
C VAL A 120 -15.40 -3.21 -0.74
N SER A 121 -16.50 -2.49 -0.54
CA SER A 121 -17.06 -1.63 -1.59
C SER A 121 -16.10 -0.52 -2.03
N ALA A 122 -15.37 0.10 -1.10
CA ALA A 122 -14.42 1.16 -1.43
C ALA A 122 -13.20 0.62 -2.20
N PHE A 123 -12.63 -0.52 -1.77
CA PHE A 123 -11.53 -1.18 -2.48
C PHE A 123 -11.94 -1.67 -3.87
N ASP A 124 -13.11 -2.30 -3.99
CA ASP A 124 -13.65 -2.75 -5.27
C ASP A 124 -13.88 -1.57 -6.22
N HIS A 125 -14.38 -0.44 -5.71
CA HIS A 125 -14.54 0.78 -6.50
C HIS A 125 -13.18 1.27 -7.05
N ALA A 126 -12.16 1.38 -6.19
CA ALA A 126 -10.83 1.82 -6.61
C ALA A 126 -10.22 0.86 -7.66
N LEU A 127 -10.33 -0.45 -7.45
CA LEU A 127 -9.86 -1.48 -8.38
C LEU A 127 -10.61 -1.43 -9.72
N LEU A 128 -11.92 -1.18 -9.70
CA LEU A 128 -12.73 -1.04 -10.92
C LEU A 128 -12.35 0.21 -11.71
N LYS A 129 -12.14 1.36 -11.03
CA LYS A 129 -11.64 2.58 -11.69
C LYS A 129 -10.26 2.38 -12.31
N LEU A 130 -9.36 1.70 -11.60
CA LEU A 130 -8.03 1.35 -12.09
C LEU A 130 -8.10 0.42 -13.32
N ALA A 131 -8.97 -0.59 -13.29
CA ALA A 131 -9.14 -1.52 -14.40
C ALA A 131 -9.71 -0.85 -15.66
N GLY A 132 -10.48 0.22 -15.50
CA GLY A 132 -10.96 1.05 -16.61
C GLY A 132 -9.90 1.96 -17.24
N LEU A 133 -8.68 2.03 -16.68
CA LEU A 133 -7.57 2.76 -17.27
C LEU A 133 -6.92 1.91 -18.37
N SER A 134 -7.15 2.25 -19.64
CA SER A 134 -6.37 1.75 -20.78
C SER A 134 -4.99 2.42 -20.86
N ASP A 135 -4.26 2.48 -19.73
CA ASP A 135 -2.97 3.16 -19.59
C ASP A 135 -2.07 2.44 -18.57
N PRO A 136 -1.20 1.51 -19.01
CA PRO A 136 -0.41 0.66 -18.12
C PRO A 136 0.68 1.41 -17.35
N VAL A 137 1.07 2.61 -17.80
CA VAL A 137 2.20 3.39 -17.26
C VAL A 137 1.81 4.80 -16.84
N PHE A 138 0.52 5.13 -16.86
CA PHE A 138 -0.01 6.47 -16.61
C PHE A 138 0.59 7.53 -17.54
N ALA A 139 0.88 7.18 -18.81
CA ALA A 139 1.41 8.12 -19.79
C ALA A 139 0.40 9.21 -20.17
N SER A 140 -0.89 8.89 -20.11
CA SER A 140 -2.00 9.76 -20.52
C SER A 140 -2.24 10.93 -19.56
N VAL A 141 -1.60 10.96 -18.39
CA VAL A 141 -1.71 12.07 -17.41
C VAL A 141 -1.24 13.43 -17.96
N VAL A 142 -0.58 13.44 -19.12
CA VAL A 142 -0.22 14.68 -19.85
C VAL A 142 -1.42 15.34 -20.53
N ALA A 143 -2.50 14.60 -20.75
CA ALA A 143 -3.74 15.12 -21.33
C ALA A 143 -4.77 15.38 -20.22
N PRO A 144 -5.35 16.59 -20.10
CA PRO A 144 -6.24 16.95 -18.99
C PRO A 144 -7.41 15.97 -18.77
N GLN A 145 -8.07 15.54 -19.84
CA GLN A 145 -9.22 14.63 -19.71
C GLN A 145 -8.83 13.22 -19.23
N ALA A 146 -7.67 12.72 -19.67
CA ALA A 146 -7.20 11.40 -19.27
C ALA A 146 -6.58 11.43 -17.86
N ARG A 147 -5.92 12.54 -17.50
CA ARG A 147 -5.44 12.81 -16.14
C ARG A 147 -6.52 12.65 -15.08
N ILE A 148 -7.72 13.21 -15.33
CA ILE A 148 -8.86 13.11 -14.41
C ILE A 148 -9.16 11.65 -14.04
N LYS A 149 -9.01 10.71 -14.98
CA LYS A 149 -9.26 9.29 -14.68
C LYS A 149 -8.27 8.72 -13.67
N VAL A 150 -7.00 9.14 -13.73
CA VAL A 150 -5.97 8.73 -12.76
C VAL A 150 -6.18 9.44 -11.42
N GLU A 151 -6.60 10.70 -11.41
CA GLU A 151 -6.99 11.43 -10.20
C GLU A 151 -8.19 10.79 -9.49
N ILE A 152 -9.18 10.29 -10.24
CA ILE A 152 -10.31 9.55 -9.66
C ILE A 152 -9.84 8.27 -8.96
N VAL A 153 -8.85 7.56 -9.52
CA VAL A 153 -8.25 6.40 -8.83
C VAL A 153 -7.55 6.86 -7.56
N GLN A 154 -6.77 7.94 -7.60
CA GLN A 154 -6.09 8.48 -6.43
C GLN A 154 -7.08 8.88 -5.32
N GLN A 155 -8.12 9.63 -5.67
CA GLN A 155 -9.20 10.03 -4.76
C GLN A 155 -9.92 8.81 -4.15
N SER A 156 -10.11 7.74 -4.93
CA SER A 156 -10.70 6.50 -4.41
C SER A 156 -9.79 5.85 -3.36
N VAL A 157 -8.46 5.91 -3.53
CA VAL A 157 -7.49 5.43 -2.52
C VAL A 157 -7.50 6.33 -1.28
N ASP A 158 -7.62 7.64 -1.46
CA ASP A 158 -7.70 8.59 -0.34
C ASP A 158 -8.99 8.43 0.47
N GLU A 159 -10.11 8.10 -0.18
CA GLU A 159 -11.35 7.75 0.51
C GLU A 159 -11.19 6.47 1.35
N ILE A 160 -10.50 5.45 0.83
CA ILE A 160 -10.17 4.24 1.61
C ILE A 160 -9.33 4.61 2.85
N ARG A 161 -8.33 5.49 2.69
CA ARG A 161 -7.50 5.98 3.81
C ARG A 161 -8.33 6.69 4.86
N ARG A 162 -9.31 7.50 4.43
CA ARG A 162 -10.24 8.18 5.33
C ARG A 162 -11.08 7.18 6.12
N ILE A 163 -11.69 6.19 5.47
CA ILE A 163 -12.45 5.11 6.12
C ILE A 163 -11.60 4.37 7.15
N ILE A 164 -10.36 4.05 6.80
CA ILE A 164 -9.46 3.33 7.71
C ILE A 164 -9.10 4.18 8.93
N THR A 165 -8.87 5.46 8.74
CA THR A 165 -8.49 6.37 9.84
C THR A 165 -9.69 6.70 10.74
N GLU A 166 -10.86 6.97 10.15
CA GLU A 166 -12.04 7.44 10.87
C GLU A 166 -12.89 6.29 11.45
N ASP A 167 -12.93 5.12 10.81
CA ASP A 167 -13.80 4.02 11.23
C ASP A 167 -13.00 2.81 11.77
N LEU A 168 -11.97 2.36 11.05
CA LEU A 168 -11.22 1.15 11.44
C LEU A 168 -10.28 1.42 12.62
N GLY A 169 -9.48 2.48 12.57
CA GLY A 169 -8.51 2.85 13.60
C GLY A 169 -9.11 2.90 15.01
N PRO A 170 -10.21 3.65 15.24
CA PRO A 170 -10.85 3.72 16.56
C PRO A 170 -11.33 2.36 17.08
N LYS A 171 -11.86 1.49 16.19
CA LYS A 171 -12.29 0.13 16.58
C LYS A 171 -11.14 -0.79 16.95
N LEU A 172 -9.92 -0.47 16.50
CA LEU A 172 -8.68 -1.16 16.86
C LEU A 172 -7.96 -0.54 18.07
N GLY A 173 -8.53 0.51 18.68
CA GLY A 173 -7.87 1.24 19.76
C GLY A 173 -6.68 2.07 19.29
N VAL A 174 -6.61 2.40 17.99
CA VAL A 174 -5.61 3.32 17.44
C VAL A 174 -6.15 4.75 17.60
N SER A 175 -5.45 5.57 18.37
CA SER A 175 -5.87 6.96 18.64
C SER A 175 -5.64 7.89 17.44
N ALA A 176 -6.39 9.00 17.38
CA ALA A 176 -6.31 10.01 16.33
C ALA A 176 -4.95 10.73 16.20
N GLY A 177 -4.01 10.47 17.12
CA GLY A 177 -2.63 10.97 17.07
C GLY A 177 -1.60 9.97 16.53
N PHE A 178 -2.03 8.79 16.07
CA PHE A 178 -1.14 7.81 15.44
C PHE A 178 -0.62 8.36 14.11
N ASN A 179 0.59 8.93 14.12
CA ASN A 179 1.27 9.31 12.91
C ASN A 179 2.09 8.11 12.42
N ALA A 180 1.65 7.47 11.33
CA ALA A 180 2.29 6.27 10.79
C ALA A 180 3.76 6.47 10.38
N MET A 181 4.24 7.73 10.33
CA MET A 181 5.61 8.11 9.99
C MET A 181 6.48 8.53 11.19
N ASP A 182 5.92 8.63 12.41
CA ASP A 182 6.60 9.20 13.58
C ASP A 182 6.86 8.17 14.71
N GLY A 183 6.73 6.88 14.38
CA GLY A 183 7.21 5.80 15.23
C GLY A 183 8.56 5.32 14.69
N ASP A 184 9.62 5.75 15.40
CA ASP A 184 11.03 5.29 15.46
C ASP A 184 11.79 4.93 14.17
#